data_AF-A0A9F7RD97-F1
#
_entry.id   AF-A0A9F7RD97-F1
#
_cell.length_a   1.000
_cell.length_b   1.000
_cell.length_c   1.000
_cell.angle_alpha   90.00
_cell.angle_beta   90.00
_cell.angle_gamma   90.00
#
_symmetry.space_group_name_H-M   'P 1'
#
loop_
_entity.id
_entity.type
_entity.pdbx_description
1 polymer ?
#
loop_
_entity_poly.entity_id
_entity_poly.type
_entity_poly.pdbx_seq_one_letter_code
_entity_poly.pdbx_strand_id
1 'polypeptide(L)'
;MEDRALLQNIRRTPKLSLPVLIISKLVAIALPVAQLVIGVLYLDACPRQPLIPIYLLVSGVFALVLVVLSCLPCIQEEENGGGAISTLCTTWNSLITLFLFCWFIAGNVWVYSIYEPDYDPKVALHCDKTLYLFAFWTVTLVYIMIGLIITAGCCVMVCVCVCGRGGISSSLTDDV
;
A
#
# COMPACT_ATOMS: atom_id res chain seq x y z
N MET A 1 27.17 -26.06 -17.39
CA MET A 1 27.65 -25.47 -16.11
C MET A 1 27.25 -23.99 -16.01
N GLU A 2 27.14 -23.29 -17.14
CA GLU A 2 26.72 -21.88 -17.29
C GLU A 2 25.27 -21.59 -16.84
N ASP A 3 24.30 -22.46 -17.15
CA ASP A 3 22.89 -22.29 -16.73
C ASP A 3 22.71 -22.23 -15.19
N ARG A 4 23.51 -22.98 -14.44
CA ARG A 4 23.46 -22.95 -12.97
C ARG A 4 24.02 -21.65 -12.41
N ALA A 5 25.01 -21.05 -13.09
CA ALA A 5 25.58 -19.76 -12.71
C ALA A 5 24.60 -18.61 -13.01
N LEU A 6 23.86 -18.66 -14.12
CA LEU A 6 22.80 -17.68 -14.42
C LEU A 6 21.63 -17.79 -13.44
N LEU A 7 21.18 -19.01 -13.11
CA LEU A 7 20.15 -19.22 -12.09
C LEU A 7 20.60 -18.76 -10.70
N GLN A 8 21.88 -18.96 -10.33
CA GLN A 8 22.43 -18.41 -9.08
C GLN A 8 22.50 -16.88 -9.07
N ASN A 9 22.76 -16.25 -10.22
CA ASN A 9 22.82 -14.79 -10.32
C ASN A 9 21.42 -14.15 -10.26
N ILE A 10 20.41 -14.81 -10.81
CA ILE A 10 18.99 -14.39 -10.71
C ILE A 10 18.44 -14.64 -9.29
N ARG A 11 18.92 -15.68 -8.60
CA ARG A 11 18.54 -15.98 -7.20
C ARG A 11 19.09 -14.98 -6.18
N ARG A 12 20.02 -14.10 -6.58
CA ARG A 12 20.29 -12.88 -5.82
C ARG A 12 19.17 -11.87 -6.05
N THR A 13 17.99 -12.16 -5.51
CA THR A 13 17.14 -11.07 -5.05
C THR A 13 17.99 -10.18 -4.13
N PRO A 14 17.87 -8.84 -4.22
CA PRO A 14 18.58 -7.98 -3.30
C PRO A 14 18.18 -8.46 -1.89
N LYS A 15 19.15 -8.97 -1.13
CA LYS A 15 18.94 -9.30 0.28
C LYS A 15 18.68 -7.97 0.97
N LEU A 16 17.43 -7.52 0.93
CA LEU A 16 16.98 -6.31 1.61
C LEU A 16 17.37 -6.53 3.06
N SER A 17 18.32 -5.74 3.54
CA SER A 17 18.92 -5.98 4.86
C SER A 17 17.79 -6.05 5.89
N LEU A 18 17.76 -7.11 6.70
CA LEU A 18 16.80 -7.28 7.79
C LEU A 18 16.51 -5.99 8.57
N PRO A 19 17.51 -5.14 8.94
CA PRO A 19 17.23 -3.86 9.57
C PRO A 19 16.36 -2.92 8.72
N VAL A 20 16.60 -2.82 7.41
CA VAL A 20 15.78 -2.01 6.49
C VAL A 20 14.36 -2.55 6.39
N LEU A 21 14.19 -3.88 6.35
CA LEU A 21 12.86 -4.48 6.34
C LEU A 21 12.11 -4.17 7.65
N ILE A 22 12.76 -4.31 8.80
CA ILE A 22 12.18 -3.99 10.12
C ILE A 22 11.80 -2.51 10.19
N ILE A 23 12.71 -1.60 9.81
CA ILE A 23 12.44 -0.15 9.80
C ILE A 23 11.27 0.18 8.88
N SER A 24 11.22 -0.41 7.68
CA SER A 24 10.11 -0.18 6.75
C SER A 24 8.76 -0.62 7.33
N LYS A 25 8.72 -1.74 8.07
CA LYS A 25 7.52 -2.22 8.74
C LYS A 25 7.10 -1.33 9.89
N LEU A 26 8.05 -0.85 10.71
CA LEU A 26 7.76 0.08 11.81
C LEU A 26 7.15 1.39 11.27
N VAL A 27 7.74 1.95 10.20
CA VAL A 27 7.20 3.13 9.53
C VAL A 27 5.81 2.85 8.95
N ALA A 28 5.61 1.67 8.36
CA ALA A 28 4.32 1.26 7.81
C ALA A 28 3.21 1.06 8.88
N ILE A 29 3.55 0.82 10.14
CA ILE A 29 2.58 0.74 11.26
C ILE A 29 2.23 2.12 11.81
N ALA A 30 3.18 3.07 11.79
CA ALA A 30 2.96 4.40 12.35
C ALA A 30 1.78 5.14 11.72
N LEU A 31 1.64 5.04 10.38
CA LEU A 31 0.54 5.67 9.65
C LEU A 31 -0.85 5.09 10.02
N PRO A 32 -1.09 3.76 9.97
CA PRO A 32 -2.32 3.14 10.45
C PRO A 32 -2.67 3.49 11.90
N VAL A 33 -1.67 3.53 12.80
CA VAL A 33 -1.90 3.90 14.20
C VAL A 33 -2.36 5.36 14.31
N ALA A 34 -1.74 6.28 13.56
CA ALA A 34 -2.17 7.67 13.52
C ALA A 34 -3.61 7.79 12.98
N GLN A 35 -3.98 7.03 11.95
CA GLN A 35 -5.35 7.00 11.43
C GLN A 35 -6.37 6.54 12.47
N LEU A 36 -6.03 5.51 13.25
CA LEU A 36 -6.88 5.02 14.33
C LEU A 36 -7.04 6.07 15.44
N VAL A 37 -5.92 6.65 15.91
CA VAL A 37 -5.93 7.64 17.00
C VAL A 37 -6.73 8.86 16.60
N ILE A 38 -6.48 9.43 15.41
CA ILE A 38 -7.21 10.62 14.94
C ILE A 38 -8.68 10.29 14.69
N GLY A 39 -8.98 9.13 14.09
CA GLY A 39 -10.37 8.72 13.84
C GLY A 39 -11.20 8.54 15.13
N VAL A 40 -10.58 8.03 16.20
CA VAL A 40 -11.24 7.88 17.52
C VAL A 40 -11.35 9.23 18.25
N LEU A 41 -10.28 10.03 18.28
CA LEU A 41 -10.27 11.30 19.02
C LEU A 41 -11.22 12.34 18.44
N TYR A 42 -11.40 12.35 17.12
CA TYR A 42 -12.20 13.34 16.41
C TYR A 42 -13.50 12.76 15.83
N LEU A 43 -14.00 11.66 16.40
CA LEU A 43 -15.17 10.94 15.88
C LEU A 43 -16.40 11.85 15.74
N ASP A 44 -16.64 12.71 16.73
CA ASP A 44 -17.77 13.66 16.77
C ASP A 44 -17.40 15.08 16.34
N ALA A 45 -16.13 15.32 15.98
CA ALA A 45 -15.61 16.64 15.67
C ALA A 45 -15.91 17.09 14.22
N CYS A 46 -16.70 16.31 13.48
CA CYS A 46 -17.13 16.63 12.11
C CYS A 46 -18.60 16.27 11.88
N PRO A 47 -19.55 16.99 12.51
CA PRO A 47 -21.00 16.77 12.32
C PRO A 47 -21.44 16.90 10.85
N ARG A 48 -20.69 17.67 10.03
CA ARG A 48 -20.97 17.81 8.59
C ARG A 48 -20.90 16.48 7.84
N GLN A 49 -19.95 15.62 8.22
CA GLN A 49 -19.67 14.35 7.55
C GLN A 49 -19.07 13.34 8.56
N PRO A 50 -19.91 12.64 9.34
CA PRO A 50 -19.45 11.68 10.35
C PRO A 50 -18.73 10.45 9.74
N LEU A 51 -18.83 10.28 8.42
CA LEU A 51 -18.19 9.21 7.68
C LEU A 51 -16.67 9.38 7.53
N ILE A 52 -16.12 10.60 7.65
CA ILE A 52 -14.67 10.83 7.52
C ILE A 52 -13.87 10.18 8.67
N PRO A 53 -14.21 10.37 9.96
CA PRO A 53 -13.53 9.66 11.03
C PRO A 53 -13.69 8.13 10.91
N ILE A 54 -14.87 7.64 10.51
CA ILE A 54 -15.13 6.21 10.27
C ILE A 54 -14.25 5.68 9.13
N TYR A 55 -14.08 6.46 8.06
CA TYR A 55 -13.18 6.14 6.95
C TYR A 55 -11.75 5.90 7.43
N LEU A 56 -11.21 6.84 8.22
CA LEU A 56 -9.87 6.73 8.79
C LEU A 56 -9.74 5.50 9.69
N LEU A 57 -10.71 5.27 10.57
CA LEU A 57 -10.76 4.11 11.46
C LEU A 57 -10.70 2.78 10.69
N VAL A 58 -11.64 2.59 9.77
CA VAL A 58 -11.74 1.36 8.97
C VAL A 58 -10.47 1.15 8.15
N SER A 59 -10.00 2.19 7.45
CA SER A 59 -8.75 2.11 6.67
C SER A 59 -7.54 1.77 7.54
N GLY A 60 -7.44 2.33 8.75
CA GLY A 60 -6.37 2.07 9.70
C GLY A 60 -6.37 0.65 10.23
N VAL A 61 -7.55 0.09 10.59
CA VAL A 61 -7.66 -1.30 11.05
C VAL A 61 -7.24 -2.26 9.95
N PHE A 62 -7.82 -2.13 8.74
CA PHE A 62 -7.51 -3.04 7.65
C PHE A 62 -6.05 -2.92 7.19
N ALA A 63 -5.47 -1.72 7.16
CA ALA A 63 -4.05 -1.53 6.90
C ALA A 63 -3.16 -2.17 7.97
N LEU A 64 -3.52 -2.03 9.25
CA LEU A 64 -2.79 -2.67 10.34
C LEU A 64 -2.84 -4.20 10.22
N VAL A 65 -4.01 -4.76 9.91
CA VAL A 65 -4.17 -6.21 9.66
C VAL A 65 -3.26 -6.66 8.51
N LEU A 66 -3.20 -5.93 7.40
CA LEU A 66 -2.29 -6.25 6.29
C LEU A 66 -0.81 -6.23 6.72
N VAL A 67 -0.41 -5.25 7.52
CA VAL A 67 0.97 -5.16 7.99
C VAL A 67 1.30 -6.30 8.94
N VAL A 68 0.38 -6.63 9.86
CA VAL A 68 0.51 -7.78 10.77
C VAL A 68 0.60 -9.08 9.99
N LEU A 69 -0.28 -9.31 9.00
CA LEU A 69 -0.22 -10.47 8.11
C LEU A 69 1.06 -10.54 7.28
N SER A 70 1.67 -9.39 6.97
CA SER A 70 2.97 -9.34 6.28
C SER A 70 4.16 -9.59 7.23
N CYS A 71 3.98 -9.41 8.53
CA CYS A 71 4.97 -9.67 9.57
C CYS A 71 4.88 -11.11 10.09
N LEU A 72 3.67 -11.68 10.11
CA LEU A 72 3.47 -13.11 10.30
C LEU A 72 3.96 -13.78 9.01
N PRO A 73 5.05 -14.57 9.04
CA PRO A 73 5.27 -15.51 7.96
C PRO A 73 4.07 -16.45 7.99
N CYS A 74 3.08 -16.26 7.12
CA CYS A 74 2.16 -17.34 6.77
C CYS A 74 3.06 -18.52 6.39
N ILE A 75 3.13 -19.46 7.33
CA ILE A 75 4.31 -20.22 7.73
C ILE A 75 4.94 -20.93 6.52
N GLN A 76 6.27 -20.88 6.44
CA GLN A 76 7.09 -21.70 5.54
C GLN A 76 6.48 -23.10 5.42
N GLU A 77 5.98 -23.46 4.24
CA GLU A 77 5.85 -24.86 3.89
C GLU A 77 7.25 -25.40 3.68
N GLU A 78 7.73 -26.21 4.63
CA GLU A 78 8.11 -27.62 4.43
C GLU A 78 7.93 -28.25 5.83
N GLU A 79 6.94 -29.07 6.13
CA GLU A 79 6.75 -30.46 5.70
C GLU A 79 5.41 -30.94 6.33
N ASN A 80 4.51 -31.57 5.56
CA ASN A 80 3.23 -32.18 5.99
C ASN A 80 2.05 -31.27 6.42
N GLY A 81 1.30 -30.71 5.45
CA GLY A 81 -0.15 -30.43 5.62
C GLY A 81 -0.64 -28.96 5.63
N GLY A 82 0.13 -27.99 5.12
CA GLY A 82 -0.13 -26.55 5.25
C GLY A 82 -0.96 -25.85 4.16
N GLY A 83 -1.35 -26.54 3.08
CA GLY A 83 -1.90 -25.88 1.88
C GLY A 83 -3.19 -25.08 2.07
N ALA A 84 -4.00 -25.40 3.09
CA ALA A 84 -5.21 -24.65 3.39
C ALA A 84 -4.90 -23.27 4.00
N ILE A 85 -3.89 -23.16 4.86
CA ILE A 85 -3.58 -21.92 5.60
C ILE A 85 -2.97 -20.87 4.66
N SER A 86 -2.09 -21.28 3.75
CA SER A 86 -1.50 -20.39 2.73
C SER A 86 -2.55 -19.90 1.73
N THR A 87 -3.47 -20.77 1.33
CA THR A 87 -4.61 -20.41 0.46
C THR A 87 -5.56 -19.45 1.16
N LEU A 88 -5.88 -19.69 2.44
CA LEU A 88 -6.70 -18.79 3.26
C LEU A 88 -6.04 -17.43 3.44
N CYS A 89 -4.74 -17.38 3.73
CA CYS A 89 -3.96 -16.15 3.89
C CYS A 89 -3.94 -15.32 2.59
N THR A 90 -3.73 -15.97 1.45
CA THR A 90 -3.74 -15.33 0.13
C THR A 90 -5.13 -14.81 -0.24
N THR A 91 -6.16 -15.62 -0.02
CA THR A 91 -7.57 -15.26 -0.29
C THR A 91 -7.98 -14.08 0.59
N TRP A 92 -7.66 -14.13 1.89
CA TRP A 92 -7.96 -13.08 2.85
C TRP A 92 -7.26 -11.76 2.50
N ASN A 93 -5.97 -11.82 2.14
CA ASN A 93 -5.22 -10.65 1.69
C ASN A 93 -5.84 -10.03 0.42
N SER A 94 -6.23 -10.87 -0.54
CA SER A 94 -6.93 -10.41 -1.75
C SER A 94 -8.26 -9.73 -1.43
N LEU A 95 -9.06 -10.33 -0.54
CA LEU A 95 -10.34 -9.76 -0.08
C LEU A 95 -10.16 -8.41 0.63
N ILE A 96 -9.20 -8.31 1.55
CA ILE A 96 -8.89 -7.03 2.22
C ILE A 96 -8.45 -5.99 1.19
N THR A 97 -7.59 -6.37 0.24
CA THR A 97 -7.10 -5.44 -0.78
C THR A 97 -8.25 -4.91 -1.63
N LEU A 98 -9.17 -5.77 -2.06
CA LEU A 98 -10.36 -5.36 -2.79
C LEU A 98 -11.27 -4.45 -1.96
N PHE A 99 -11.49 -4.80 -0.70
CA PHE A 99 -12.27 -3.98 0.22
C PHE A 99 -11.65 -2.59 0.40
N LEU A 100 -10.34 -2.53 0.65
CA LEU A 100 -9.60 -1.27 0.78
C LEU A 100 -9.65 -0.43 -0.49
N PHE A 101 -9.62 -1.05 -1.67
CA PHE A 101 -9.76 -0.35 -2.94
C PHE A 101 -11.14 0.33 -3.06
N CYS A 102 -12.22 -0.42 -2.81
CA CYS A 102 -13.58 0.14 -2.81
C CYS A 102 -13.75 1.21 -1.72
N TRP A 103 -13.19 0.97 -0.54
CA TRP A 103 -13.23 1.89 0.59
C TRP A 103 -12.45 3.18 0.31
N PHE A 104 -11.31 3.09 -0.37
CA PHE A 104 -10.54 4.25 -0.81
C PHE A 104 -11.38 5.13 -1.73
N ILE A 105 -12.09 4.55 -2.71
CA ILE A 105 -12.99 5.30 -3.59
C ILE A 105 -14.08 6.02 -2.78
N ALA A 106 -14.71 5.32 -1.83
CA ALA A 106 -15.71 5.93 -0.94
C ALA A 106 -15.11 7.08 -0.11
N GLY A 107 -13.91 6.90 0.44
CA GLY A 107 -13.18 7.91 1.16
C GLY A 107 -12.88 9.17 0.34
N ASN A 108 -12.50 9.00 -0.92
CA ASN A 108 -12.33 10.11 -1.86
C ASN A 108 -13.63 10.89 -1.99
N VAL A 109 -14.76 10.21 -2.23
CA VAL A 109 -16.06 10.88 -2.33
C VAL A 109 -16.38 11.66 -1.05
N TRP A 110 -16.15 11.09 0.12
CA TRP A 110 -16.45 11.78 1.38
C TRP A 110 -15.54 12.98 1.66
N VAL A 111 -14.24 12.88 1.36
CA VAL A 111 -13.28 13.96 1.56
C VAL A 111 -13.50 15.10 0.57
N TYR A 112 -13.74 14.78 -0.71
CA TYR A 112 -13.94 15.79 -1.75
C TYR A 112 -15.35 16.37 -1.77
N SER A 113 -16.37 15.65 -1.28
CA SER A 113 -17.75 16.15 -1.22
C SER A 113 -17.92 17.36 -0.30
N ILE A 114 -17.03 17.55 0.67
CA ILE A 114 -17.04 18.70 1.59
C ILE A 114 -15.83 19.62 1.39
N TYR A 115 -15.24 19.60 0.19
CA TYR A 115 -14.08 20.43 -0.12
C TYR A 115 -14.41 21.92 0.11
N GLU A 116 -13.56 22.57 0.89
CA GLU A 116 -13.81 23.86 1.58
C GLU A 116 -14.81 23.77 2.76
N PRO A 117 -14.55 22.92 3.78
CA PRO A 117 -15.45 22.82 4.93
C PRO A 117 -15.27 24.01 5.89
N ASP A 118 -16.34 24.38 6.58
CA ASP A 118 -16.29 25.38 7.64
C ASP A 118 -15.53 24.83 8.86
N TYR A 119 -14.41 25.46 9.21
CA TYR A 119 -13.59 25.10 10.38
C TYR A 119 -13.99 25.86 11.65
N ASP A 120 -14.96 26.78 11.59
CA ASP A 120 -15.38 27.57 12.74
C ASP A 120 -16.25 26.72 13.67
N PRO A 121 -15.82 26.44 14.92
CA PRO A 121 -16.61 25.64 15.87
C PRO A 121 -17.96 26.26 16.24
N LYS A 122 -18.19 27.54 15.90
CA LYS A 122 -19.47 28.23 16.11
C LYS A 122 -20.54 27.83 15.09
N VAL A 123 -20.14 27.21 13.98
CA VAL A 123 -21.07 26.73 12.93
C VAL A 123 -21.54 25.31 13.30
N ALA A 124 -22.85 25.08 13.25
CA ALA A 124 -23.42 23.77 13.61
C ALA A 124 -22.93 22.60 12.73
N LEU A 125 -22.56 22.90 11.48
CA LEU A 125 -22.06 21.96 10.49
C LEU A 125 -20.56 22.16 10.21
N HIS A 126 -19.77 22.41 11.26
CA HIS A 126 -18.32 22.52 11.12
C HIS A 126 -17.64 21.15 10.97
N CYS A 127 -16.36 21.17 10.60
CA CYS A 127 -15.50 20.01 10.64
C CYS A 127 -14.12 20.40 11.20
N ASP A 128 -13.58 19.61 12.12
CA ASP A 128 -12.26 19.89 12.67
C ASP A 128 -11.17 19.89 11.60
N LYS A 129 -10.36 20.95 11.64
CA LYS A 129 -9.30 21.19 10.66
C LYS A 129 -8.26 20.07 10.63
N THR A 130 -7.90 19.52 11.80
CA THR A 130 -6.90 18.46 11.92
C THR A 130 -7.41 17.17 11.30
N LEU A 131 -8.64 16.77 11.61
CA LEU A 131 -9.24 15.55 11.05
C LEU A 131 -9.38 15.66 9.53
N TYR A 132 -9.92 16.77 9.02
CA TYR A 132 -10.12 16.94 7.58
C TYR A 132 -8.79 16.96 6.83
N LEU A 133 -7.82 17.77 7.27
CA LEU A 133 -6.50 17.83 6.64
C LEU A 133 -5.81 16.47 6.67
N PHE A 134 -5.88 15.76 7.79
CA PHE A 134 -5.27 14.45 7.89
C PHE A 134 -5.87 13.44 6.89
N ALA A 135 -7.19 13.41 6.74
CA ALA A 135 -7.86 12.57 5.74
C ALA A 135 -7.48 12.97 4.31
N PHE A 136 -7.48 14.27 4.01
CA PHE A 136 -7.09 14.81 2.72
C PHE A 136 -5.63 14.47 2.35
N TRP A 137 -4.69 14.69 3.27
CA TRP A 137 -3.28 14.38 3.06
C TRP A 137 -3.04 12.88 2.94
N THR A 138 -3.75 12.05 3.72
CA THR A 138 -3.68 10.60 3.58
C THR A 138 -4.07 10.15 2.17
N VAL A 139 -5.20 10.64 1.65
CA VAL A 139 -5.65 10.33 0.29
C VAL A 139 -4.64 10.82 -0.75
N THR A 140 -4.12 12.04 -0.56
CA THR A 140 -3.11 12.64 -1.43
C THR A 140 -1.82 11.83 -1.48
N LEU A 141 -1.34 11.36 -0.32
CA LEU A 141 -0.14 10.51 -0.24
C LEU A 141 -0.32 9.20 -0.99
N VAL A 142 -1.50 8.58 -0.91
CA VAL A 142 -1.80 7.36 -1.69
C VAL A 142 -1.72 7.64 -3.19
N TYR A 143 -2.26 8.76 -3.68
CA TYR A 143 -2.14 9.14 -5.09
C TYR A 143 -0.69 9.39 -5.53
N ILE A 144 0.10 10.08 -4.69
CA ILE A 144 1.53 10.32 -4.98
C ILE A 144 2.26 8.98 -5.09
N MET A 145 2.02 8.06 -4.16
CA MET A 145 2.65 6.73 -4.19
C MET A 145 2.25 5.93 -5.44
N ILE A 146 0.97 5.95 -5.84
CA ILE A 146 0.51 5.32 -7.08
C ILE A 146 1.21 5.95 -8.30
N GLY A 147 1.28 7.28 -8.37
CA GLY A 147 1.95 8.00 -9.46
C GLY A 147 3.43 7.65 -9.56
N LEU A 148 4.14 7.54 -8.43
CA LEU A 148 5.54 7.13 -8.37
C LEU A 148 5.73 5.68 -8.85
N ILE A 149 4.85 4.76 -8.42
CA ILE A 149 4.91 3.34 -8.84
C ILE A 149 4.69 3.22 -10.34
N ILE A 150 3.69 3.90 -10.89
CA ILE A 150 3.41 3.89 -12.33
C ILE A 150 4.61 4.47 -13.10
N THR A 151 5.12 5.62 -12.66
CA THR A 151 6.26 6.28 -13.32
C THR A 151 7.50 5.39 -13.30
N ALA A 152 7.86 4.84 -12.15
CA ALA A 152 8.99 3.93 -12.02
C ALA A 152 8.79 2.64 -12.85
N GLY A 153 7.59 2.06 -12.82
CA GLY A 153 7.24 0.88 -13.62
C GLY A 153 7.34 1.13 -15.12
N CYS A 154 6.83 2.27 -15.61
CA CYS A 154 6.97 2.69 -17.00
C CYS A 154 8.43 2.90 -17.39
N CYS A 155 9.24 3.56 -16.55
CA CYS A 155 10.67 3.75 -16.79
C CYS A 155 11.40 2.40 -16.90
N VAL A 156 11.14 1.46 -15.99
CA VAL A 156 11.74 0.12 -16.03
C VAL A 156 11.30 -0.62 -17.28
N MET A 157 10.02 -0.55 -17.66
CA MET A 157 9.52 -1.21 -18.86
C MET A 157 10.18 -0.68 -20.13
N VAL A 158 10.30 0.64 -20.26
CA VAL A 158 11.00 1.27 -21.40
C VAL A 158 12.47 0.86 -21.41
N CYS A 159 13.16 0.88 -20.27
CA CYS A 159 14.55 0.42 -20.17
C CYS A 159 14.70 -1.04 -20.60
N VAL A 160 13.80 -1.94 -20.17
CA VAL A 160 13.81 -3.35 -20.58
C VAL A 160 13.51 -3.50 -22.07
N CYS A 161 12.56 -2.75 -22.63
CA CYS A 161 12.25 -2.80 -24.06
C CYS A 161 13.39 -2.27 -24.95
N VAL A 162 14.10 -1.24 -24.50
CA VAL A 162 15.23 -0.63 -25.23
C VAL A 162 16.50 -1.45 -25.08
N CYS A 163 16.87 -1.85 -23.87
CA CYS A 163 18.08 -2.64 -23.61
C CYS A 163 17.91 -4.13 -23.96
N GLY A 164 16.71 -4.70 -23.81
CA GLY A 164 16.41 -6.09 -24.18
C GLY A 164 16.45 -6.33 -25.70
N ARG A 165 16.18 -5.30 -26.51
CA ARG A 165 16.43 -5.33 -27.96
C ARG A 165 17.93 -5.33 -28.32
N GLY A 166 18.79 -4.82 -27.45
CA GLY A 166 20.24 -4.86 -27.62
C GLY A 166 20.82 -6.27 -27.48
N GLY A 167 20.20 -7.15 -26.67
CA GLY A 167 20.65 -8.54 -26.48
C GLY A 167 20.26 -9.50 -27.61
N ILE A 168 19.19 -9.20 -28.36
CA ILE A 168 18.75 -10.01 -29.51
C ILE A 168 19.57 -9.66 -30.77
N SER A 169 20.09 -8.43 -30.88
CA SER A 169 20.96 -8.06 -32.00
C SER A 169 22.35 -8.71 -31.91
N SER A 170 22.86 -8.99 -30.70
CA SER A 170 24.13 -9.69 -30.53
C SER A 170 24.07 -11.16 -30.99
N SER A 171 22.95 -11.85 -30.81
CA SER A 171 22.83 -13.27 -31.21
C SER A 171 22.68 -13.50 -32.72
N LEU A 172 22.48 -12.45 -33.53
CA LEU A 172 22.37 -12.54 -34.99
C LEU A 172 23.67 -12.12 -35.72
N THR A 173 24.67 -11.62 -34.99
CA THR A 173 25.95 -11.17 -35.59
C THR A 173 27.07 -12.20 -35.41
N ASP A 174 26.83 -13.30 -34.67
CA ASP A 174 27.78 -14.41 -34.49
C ASP A 174 27.55 -15.58 -35.49
N ASP A 175 26.59 -15.45 -36.42
CA ASP A 175 26.23 -16.46 -37.44
C ASP A 175 26.54 -16.03 -38.91
N VAL A 176 27.54 -15.16 -39.13
CA VAL A 176 28.09 -14.84 -40.48
C VAL A 176 29.61 -14.83 -40.46
#